data_AF-A0A8D0EQC7-F1
#
_entry.id   AF-A0A8D0EQC7-F1
#
_cell.length_a   1.000
_cell.length_b   1.000
_cell.length_c   1.000
_cell.angle_alpha   90.00
_cell.angle_beta   90.00
_cell.angle_gamma   90.00
#
_symmetry.space_group_name_H-M   'P 1'
#
loop_
_entity.id
_entity.type
_entity.pdbx_description
1 polymer ?
#
loop_
_entity_poly.entity_id
_entity_poly.type
_entity_poly.pdbx_seq_one_letter_code
_entity_poly.pdbx_strand_id
1 'polypeptide(L)'
;PYLIRRIEELNKTANGNVEAKVVCFYRRRDISSTLIVLADKHAREMEEEMENPEMVDLPEKQKHQLRHRELFLSRQLESLPATHIRGKCSVTLLNETESLKSYLEREDFFFYSLVYDPQQKTLLADKGEIRVGNRYQADITDLLKEGEDDGRDQSKLETKVWEAFNPLVDKQIDQFLVVARSVGTFARALDCSSSVRQPSLHMSAAAASRDITLFHAMDTLHKNVYDISKAISALVPQGGPVLCRDEMEEWSASEANLFEEALEKYGKDFTDIQQDFLPWKSLTSIIEYYYMWKTTDRYVQQKMFFFNKPNPNQINVNNVKPGVVNGTGVQAQNTGAGRACESCYTTQSYQWYSWGPPNMQCRLCASCWTYWKKYGGLKMPTRLDGERPGPNRNNLSPHGVPVRNSGSPKFAMKTRQAFYLHTTKLTRIARRLCRDILRPWHAARHPYLPINSAAIKAECTARLPEASENPLLLKQVVRKPLEAVLRYLESHPCPPKPDPAKSLSSSLNNLTPAKFTPVINNGSPTILGKRSYEQHNGMDGNMKKRLLMPSRGTKPKLAAQWEIIPNKSPINSWWIHASSEKEEDELD
;
A
#
# COMPACT_ATOMS: atom_id res chain seq x y z
N PRO A 1 -14.14 3.80 18.61
CA PRO A 1 -13.09 4.66 18.00
C PRO A 1 -13.58 5.25 16.68
N TYR A 2 -12.93 6.31 16.20
CA TYR A 2 -13.10 6.82 14.83
C TYR A 2 -12.48 5.85 13.82
N LEU A 3 -12.99 5.83 12.59
CA LEU A 3 -12.38 5.12 11.46
C LEU A 3 -11.36 6.06 10.78
N ILE A 4 -10.26 5.50 10.27
CA ILE A 4 -9.24 6.25 9.52
C ILE A 4 -9.42 5.93 8.04
N ARG A 5 -9.31 6.93 7.18
CA ARG A 5 -9.56 6.83 5.73
C ARG A 5 -8.68 7.83 4.97
N ARG A 6 -8.24 7.47 3.77
CA ARG A 6 -7.63 8.39 2.80
C ARG A 6 -8.74 8.95 1.91
N ILE A 7 -8.78 10.26 1.69
CA ILE A 7 -9.71 10.89 0.72
C ILE A 7 -9.02 10.84 -0.64
N GLU A 8 -9.65 10.20 -1.62
CA GLU A 8 -9.17 10.20 -3.01
C GLU A 8 -9.81 11.37 -3.79
N GLU A 9 -11.11 11.61 -3.56
CA GLU A 9 -11.88 12.63 -4.26
C GLU A 9 -12.94 13.24 -3.33
N LEU A 10 -13.17 14.54 -3.44
CA LEU A 10 -14.19 15.28 -2.70
C LEU A 10 -15.19 15.89 -3.69
N ASN A 11 -16.41 15.35 -3.69
CA ASN A 11 -17.47 15.72 -4.63
C ASN A 11 -18.49 16.63 -3.96
N LYS A 12 -18.91 17.69 -4.66
CA LYS A 12 -20.06 18.52 -4.26
C LYS A 12 -21.18 18.34 -5.28
N THR A 13 -22.33 17.85 -4.82
CA THR A 13 -23.51 17.65 -5.66
C THR A 13 -24.17 18.99 -6.01
N ALA A 14 -25.02 19.01 -7.05
CA ALA A 14 -25.79 20.20 -7.44
C ALA A 14 -26.64 20.77 -6.28
N ASN A 15 -27.11 19.89 -5.38
CA ASN A 15 -27.89 20.25 -4.19
C ASN A 15 -27.02 20.82 -3.05
N GLY A 16 -25.73 21.02 -3.27
CA GLY A 16 -24.79 21.59 -2.31
C GLY A 16 -24.17 20.60 -1.32
N ASN A 17 -24.70 19.37 -1.21
CA ASN A 17 -24.18 18.32 -0.33
C ASN A 17 -22.77 17.89 -0.76
N VAL A 18 -21.89 17.66 0.22
CA VAL A 18 -20.49 17.25 -0.01
C VAL A 18 -20.28 15.80 0.43
N GLU A 19 -19.77 14.97 -0.48
CA GLU A 19 -19.39 13.58 -0.27
C GLU A 19 -17.90 13.38 -0.54
N ALA A 20 -17.28 12.44 0.16
CA ALA A 20 -15.90 12.04 -0.04
C ALA A 20 -15.84 10.59 -0.51
N LYS A 21 -15.19 10.33 -1.66
CA LYS A 21 -14.75 8.98 -2.02
C LYS A 21 -13.48 8.68 -1.23
N VAL A 22 -13.52 7.59 -0.47
CA VAL A 22 -12.57 7.33 0.61
C VAL A 22 -12.09 5.88 0.61
N VAL A 23 -10.76 5.73 0.63
CA VAL A 23 -10.08 4.44 0.82
C VAL A 23 -9.97 4.11 2.31
N CYS A 24 -10.27 2.87 2.67
CA CYS A 24 -10.35 2.41 4.05
C CYS A 24 -8.97 2.06 4.65
N PHE A 25 -8.70 2.51 5.89
CA PHE A 25 -7.66 1.92 6.74
C PHE A 25 -8.29 1.06 7.85
N TYR A 26 -7.79 -0.17 8.01
CA TYR A 26 -8.22 -1.12 9.04
C TYR A 26 -7.22 -1.10 10.21
N ARG A 27 -7.68 -1.30 11.46
CA ARG A 27 -6.77 -1.57 12.59
C ARG A 27 -6.55 -3.08 12.73
N ARG A 28 -5.50 -3.48 13.47
CA ARG A 28 -5.23 -4.87 13.89
C ARG A 28 -6.45 -5.66 14.38
N ARG A 29 -7.38 -5.01 15.09
CA ARG A 29 -8.61 -5.65 15.63
C ARG A 29 -9.71 -5.89 14.58
N ASP A 30 -9.62 -5.21 13.43
CA ASP A 30 -10.62 -5.21 12.36
C ASP A 30 -10.24 -6.23 11.25
N ILE A 31 -9.08 -6.90 11.39
CA ILE A 31 -8.58 -8.00 10.55
C ILE A 31 -8.54 -9.33 11.33
N SER A 32 -8.39 -10.47 10.64
CA SER A 32 -8.43 -11.80 11.29
C SER A 32 -7.17 -12.11 12.11
N SER A 33 -7.31 -12.92 13.16
CA SER A 33 -6.18 -13.29 14.05
C SER A 33 -5.02 -13.99 13.33
N THR A 34 -5.30 -14.79 12.29
CA THR A 34 -4.28 -15.41 11.43
C THR A 34 -3.43 -14.35 10.70
N LEU A 35 -4.06 -13.27 10.25
CA LEU A 35 -3.37 -12.16 9.58
C LEU A 35 -2.60 -11.29 10.58
N ILE A 36 -3.07 -11.14 11.83
CA ILE A 36 -2.29 -10.47 12.88
C ILE A 36 -0.96 -11.22 13.12
N VAL A 37 -0.97 -12.56 13.13
CA VAL A 37 0.27 -13.36 13.27
C VAL A 37 1.22 -13.18 12.09
N LEU A 38 0.69 -13.00 10.87
CA LEU A 38 1.49 -12.70 9.68
C LEU A 38 2.05 -11.27 9.70
N ALA A 39 1.25 -10.28 10.11
CA ALA A 39 1.73 -8.91 10.32
C ALA A 39 2.80 -8.84 11.41
N ASP A 40 2.62 -9.55 12.52
CA ASP A 40 3.62 -9.68 13.59
C ASP A 40 4.88 -10.41 13.13
N LYS A 41 4.82 -11.25 12.09
CA LYS A 41 6.00 -11.89 11.47
C LYS A 41 6.76 -10.87 10.63
N HIS A 42 6.09 -10.21 9.68
CA HIS A 42 6.68 -9.16 8.85
C HIS A 42 7.21 -7.97 9.67
N ALA A 43 6.58 -7.64 10.80
CA ALA A 43 7.08 -6.60 11.71
C ALA A 43 8.43 -6.98 12.32
N ARG A 44 8.62 -8.24 12.76
CA ARG A 44 9.92 -8.73 13.24
C ARG A 44 10.96 -8.79 12.13
N GLU A 45 10.56 -9.20 10.93
CA GLU A 45 11.48 -9.29 9.78
C GLU A 45 12.00 -7.89 9.40
N MET A 46 11.19 -6.83 9.44
CA MET A 46 11.70 -5.46 9.29
C MET A 46 12.45 -4.93 10.54
N GLU A 47 12.11 -5.37 11.75
CA GLU A 47 12.90 -5.07 12.96
C GLU A 47 14.29 -5.74 12.94
N GLU A 48 14.46 -6.82 12.16
CA GLU A 48 15.73 -7.53 11.91
C GLU A 48 16.51 -6.94 10.72
N GLU A 49 15.83 -6.41 9.68
CA GLU A 49 16.44 -5.72 8.53
C GLU A 49 16.96 -4.30 8.86
N MET A 50 16.38 -3.61 9.85
CA MET A 50 16.84 -2.27 10.25
C MET A 50 18.08 -2.36 11.15
N GLU A 51 19.27 -2.18 10.56
CA GLU A 51 20.61 -2.29 11.20
C GLU A 51 20.94 -1.26 12.32
N ASN A 52 19.96 -0.75 13.07
CA ASN A 52 20.16 0.27 14.11
C ASN A 52 19.85 -0.23 15.54
N PRO A 53 20.87 -0.59 16.34
CA PRO A 53 20.70 -1.08 17.71
C PRO A 53 19.98 -0.12 18.68
N GLU A 54 20.05 1.20 18.49
CA GLU A 54 19.48 2.19 19.43
C GLU A 54 17.94 2.30 19.39
N MET A 55 17.29 1.58 18.48
CA MET A 55 15.83 1.55 18.34
C MET A 55 15.14 0.31 18.92
N VAL A 56 15.88 -0.76 19.20
CA VAL A 56 15.30 -2.09 19.51
C VAL A 56 14.60 -2.14 20.89
N ASP A 57 15.13 -1.45 21.90
CA ASP A 57 14.63 -1.55 23.29
C ASP A 57 13.68 -0.42 23.73
N LEU A 58 12.65 -0.16 22.91
CA LEU A 58 11.50 0.64 23.34
C LEU A 58 10.79 -0.06 24.53
N PRO A 59 10.48 0.65 25.64
CA PRO A 59 9.74 0.08 26.76
C PRO A 59 8.40 -0.54 26.33
N GLU A 60 7.96 -1.62 26.98
CA GLU A 60 6.75 -2.36 26.64
C GLU A 60 5.49 -1.47 26.51
N LYS A 61 5.40 -0.42 27.35
CA LYS A 61 4.34 0.61 27.28
C LYS A 61 4.33 1.38 25.96
N GLN A 62 5.50 1.65 25.36
CA GLN A 62 5.64 2.31 24.06
C GLN A 62 5.40 1.32 22.91
N LYS A 63 5.93 0.09 22.99
CA LYS A 63 5.65 -1.00 22.03
C LYS A 63 4.13 -1.29 21.93
N HIS A 64 3.44 -1.36 23.07
CA HIS A 64 1.96 -1.46 23.13
C HIS A 64 1.24 -0.28 22.49
N GLN A 65 1.73 0.95 22.66
CA GLN A 65 1.10 2.14 22.07
C GLN A 65 1.35 2.28 20.57
N LEU A 66 2.48 1.82 20.04
CA LEU A 66 2.78 1.76 18.61
C LEU A 66 1.81 0.84 17.85
N ARG A 67 1.43 -0.30 18.44
CA ARG A 67 0.41 -1.21 17.88
C ARG A 67 -0.99 -0.59 17.75
N HIS A 68 -1.23 0.62 18.28
CA HIS A 68 -2.44 1.41 18.02
C HIS A 68 -2.24 2.55 17.01
N ARG A 69 -1.00 2.86 16.62
CA ARG A 69 -0.65 3.77 15.52
C ARG A 69 -0.54 3.02 14.18
N GLU A 70 -0.30 1.71 14.21
CA GLU A 70 -0.31 0.83 13.05
C GLU A 70 -1.71 0.66 12.44
N LEU A 71 -1.79 0.82 11.13
CA LEU A 71 -2.97 0.62 10.29
C LEU A 71 -2.61 -0.26 9.09
N PHE A 72 -3.63 -0.83 8.45
CA PHE A 72 -3.52 -1.57 7.19
C PHE A 72 -4.24 -0.79 6.11
N LEU A 73 -3.53 -0.41 5.04
CA LEU A 73 -4.13 0.26 3.88
C LEU A 73 -4.97 -0.77 3.12
N SER A 74 -6.18 -0.41 2.71
CA SER A 74 -6.97 -1.25 1.81
C SER A 74 -7.04 -0.69 0.40
N ARG A 75 -7.49 -1.51 -0.55
CA ARG A 75 -7.97 -1.05 -1.87
C ARG A 75 -9.49 -0.89 -1.92
N GLN A 76 -10.20 -1.17 -0.82
CA GLN A 76 -11.63 -0.94 -0.70
C GLN A 76 -11.93 0.57 -0.70
N LEU A 77 -12.72 0.99 -1.68
CA LEU A 77 -13.27 2.34 -1.81
C LEU A 77 -14.72 2.36 -1.30
N GLU A 78 -15.12 3.45 -0.65
CA GLU A 78 -16.49 3.75 -0.21
C GLU A 78 -16.80 5.24 -0.48
N SER A 79 -18.08 5.63 -0.62
CA SER A 79 -18.49 7.05 -0.59
C SER A 79 -19.20 7.35 0.72
N LEU A 80 -18.86 8.47 1.37
CA LEU A 80 -19.51 8.90 2.62
C LEU A 80 -19.73 10.43 2.63
N PRO A 81 -20.88 10.91 3.18
CA PRO A 81 -21.08 12.34 3.44
C PRO A 81 -19.98 12.93 4.32
N ALA A 82 -19.48 14.12 3.96
CA ALA A 82 -18.36 14.79 4.65
C ALA A 82 -18.67 15.12 6.13
N THR A 83 -19.93 15.13 6.54
CA THR A 83 -20.39 15.27 7.94
C THR A 83 -19.90 14.17 8.88
N HIS A 84 -19.37 13.06 8.34
CA HIS A 84 -18.70 12.01 9.12
C HIS A 84 -17.29 12.40 9.58
N ILE A 85 -16.64 13.39 8.94
CA ILE A 85 -15.27 13.80 9.25
C ILE A 85 -15.25 14.55 10.59
N ARG A 86 -14.47 14.04 11.56
CA ARG A 86 -14.36 14.61 12.93
C ARG A 86 -12.98 15.20 13.26
N GLY A 87 -12.05 15.16 12.33
CA GLY A 87 -10.68 15.66 12.47
C GLY A 87 -9.79 15.18 11.33
N LYS A 88 -8.60 15.79 11.21
CA LYS A 88 -7.54 15.37 10.28
C LYS A 88 -6.46 14.61 11.07
N CYS A 89 -5.91 13.56 10.46
CA CYS A 89 -4.77 12.80 10.98
C CYS A 89 -3.69 12.70 9.89
N SER A 90 -2.49 12.24 10.26
CA SER A 90 -1.43 11.87 9.31
C SER A 90 -1.27 10.36 9.30
N VAL A 91 -1.12 9.76 8.11
CA VAL A 91 -0.77 8.36 7.93
C VAL A 91 0.34 8.29 6.91
N THR A 92 1.54 7.83 7.29
CA THR A 92 2.66 7.61 6.36
C THR A 92 2.87 6.11 6.10
N LEU A 93 3.48 5.79 4.97
CA LEU A 93 4.12 4.49 4.80
C LEU A 93 5.28 4.43 5.80
N LEU A 94 5.44 3.32 6.54
CA LEU A 94 6.56 3.13 7.45
C LEU A 94 7.85 3.02 6.61
N ASN A 95 8.60 4.11 6.59
CA ASN A 95 9.83 4.25 5.82
C ASN A 95 11.02 3.77 6.67
N GLU A 96 11.99 3.11 6.04
CA GLU A 96 13.17 2.51 6.69
C GLU A 96 14.04 3.55 7.41
N THR A 97 13.94 4.83 7.02
CA THR A 97 14.65 5.96 7.64
C THR A 97 13.83 6.71 8.72
N GLU A 98 12.55 6.38 8.95
CA GLU A 98 11.71 7.09 9.94
C GLU A 98 11.72 6.38 11.30
N SER A 99 12.18 7.06 12.36
CA SER A 99 12.24 6.44 13.69
C SER A 99 10.85 6.22 14.30
N LEU A 100 10.62 5.00 14.83
CA LEU A 100 9.36 4.62 15.48
C LEU A 100 8.97 5.55 16.65
N LYS A 101 9.94 6.20 17.30
CA LYS A 101 9.73 7.16 18.40
C LYS A 101 8.90 8.38 17.94
N SER A 102 9.15 8.88 16.73
CA SER A 102 8.47 10.07 16.17
C SER A 102 6.94 9.90 16.04
N TYR A 103 6.47 8.68 15.75
CA TYR A 103 5.04 8.36 15.68
C TYR A 103 4.35 8.38 17.05
N LEU A 104 5.08 8.22 18.16
CA LEU A 104 4.51 8.34 19.50
C LEU A 104 4.46 9.78 19.98
N GLU A 105 5.49 10.57 19.66
CA GLU A 105 5.64 11.98 20.04
C GLU A 105 4.55 12.89 19.45
N ARG A 106 4.13 12.61 18.19
CA ARG A 106 3.14 13.43 17.49
C ARG A 106 1.71 12.88 17.73
N GLU A 107 0.76 13.76 18.04
CA GLU A 107 -0.66 13.40 18.12
C GLU A 107 -1.27 13.18 16.73
N ASP A 108 -2.15 12.18 16.61
CA ASP A 108 -2.87 11.82 15.38
C ASP A 108 -1.98 11.43 14.18
N PHE A 109 -0.75 10.97 14.45
CA PHE A 109 0.12 10.29 13.49
C PHE A 109 -0.08 8.77 13.56
N PHE A 110 -0.16 8.13 12.40
CA PHE A 110 -0.31 6.70 12.21
C PHE A 110 0.68 6.24 11.12
N PHE A 111 0.93 4.95 11.04
CA PHE A 111 1.72 4.34 9.96
C PHE A 111 1.02 3.11 9.39
N TYR A 112 1.41 2.73 8.17
CA TYR A 112 1.11 1.42 7.61
C TYR A 112 2.36 0.86 6.93
N SER A 113 2.49 -0.47 6.90
CA SER A 113 3.55 -1.20 6.17
C SER A 113 2.98 -2.27 5.25
N LEU A 114 1.70 -2.59 5.40
CA LEU A 114 1.01 -3.71 4.77
C LEU A 114 -0.32 -3.26 4.17
N VAL A 115 -0.61 -3.77 2.98
CA VAL A 115 -1.90 -3.67 2.29
C VAL A 115 -2.77 -4.85 2.71
N TYR A 116 -4.01 -4.59 3.10
CA TYR A 116 -5.04 -5.59 3.43
C TYR A 116 -6.13 -5.63 2.36
N ASP A 117 -6.28 -6.80 1.74
CA ASP A 117 -7.43 -7.12 0.89
C ASP A 117 -8.56 -7.70 1.75
N PRO A 118 -9.70 -7.00 1.91
CA PRO A 118 -10.82 -7.47 2.74
C PRO A 118 -11.68 -8.53 2.04
N GLN A 119 -11.56 -8.71 0.72
CA GLN A 119 -12.28 -9.70 -0.06
C GLN A 119 -11.54 -11.04 0.00
N GLN A 120 -10.26 -11.04 -0.35
CA GLN A 120 -9.38 -12.22 -0.31
C GLN A 120 -8.92 -12.57 1.12
N LYS A 121 -8.95 -11.60 2.05
CA LYS A 121 -8.41 -11.71 3.42
C LYS A 121 -6.92 -12.06 3.42
N THR A 122 -6.17 -11.34 2.60
CA THR A 122 -4.71 -11.45 2.46
C THR A 122 -4.01 -10.18 2.95
N LEU A 123 -2.74 -10.31 3.28
CA LEU A 123 -1.83 -9.19 3.54
C LEU A 123 -0.69 -9.24 2.52
N LEU A 124 -0.33 -8.08 1.97
CA LEU A 124 0.79 -7.88 1.06
C LEU A 124 1.66 -6.73 1.59
N ALA A 125 2.97 -6.75 1.36
CA ALA A 125 3.81 -5.59 1.58
C ALA A 125 3.47 -4.49 0.55
N ASP A 126 3.46 -3.22 0.97
CA ASP A 126 3.37 -2.08 0.03
C ASP A 126 4.76 -1.65 -0.48
N LYS A 127 5.78 -2.52 -0.30
CA LYS A 127 7.11 -2.34 -0.91
C LYS A 127 7.07 -2.80 -2.37
N GLY A 128 7.50 -1.93 -3.29
CA GLY A 128 7.80 -2.31 -4.66
C GLY A 128 9.08 -3.14 -4.72
N GLU A 129 8.94 -4.47 -4.68
CA GLU A 129 10.06 -5.41 -4.60
C GLU A 129 10.88 -5.46 -5.91
N ILE A 130 12.17 -5.11 -5.83
CA ILE A 130 13.13 -5.34 -6.92
C ILE A 130 13.41 -6.84 -7.05
N ARG A 131 13.34 -7.38 -8.27
CA ARG A 131 13.44 -8.82 -8.52
C ARG A 131 14.80 -9.21 -9.08
N VAL A 132 15.32 -10.33 -8.58
CA VAL A 132 16.63 -10.89 -8.96
C VAL A 132 16.47 -12.34 -9.44
N GLY A 133 17.24 -12.70 -10.47
CA GLY A 133 17.22 -13.98 -11.16
C GLY A 133 17.00 -13.82 -12.68
N ASN A 134 17.42 -14.81 -13.46
CA ASN A 134 17.57 -14.80 -14.93
C ASN A 134 16.28 -14.57 -15.76
N ARG A 135 15.17 -14.18 -15.12
CA ARG A 135 13.91 -13.76 -15.76
C ARG A 135 13.64 -12.26 -15.59
N TYR A 136 14.57 -11.52 -14.97
CA TYR A 136 14.43 -10.12 -14.59
C TYR A 136 15.67 -9.29 -14.96
N GLN A 137 16.87 -9.82 -14.72
CA GLN A 137 18.10 -9.27 -15.30
C GLN A 137 18.11 -9.52 -16.81
N ALA A 138 18.53 -8.52 -17.57
CA ALA A 138 18.97 -8.71 -18.95
C ALA A 138 20.30 -9.49 -18.96
N ASP A 139 20.57 -10.18 -20.06
CA ASP A 139 21.92 -10.68 -20.31
C ASP A 139 22.85 -9.50 -20.63
N ILE A 140 24.11 -9.59 -20.22
CA ILE A 140 25.06 -8.48 -20.34
C ILE A 140 25.81 -8.65 -21.65
N THR A 141 25.68 -7.67 -22.56
CA THR A 141 26.46 -7.66 -23.82
C THR A 141 27.95 -7.57 -23.48
N ASP A 142 28.71 -8.57 -23.90
CA ASP A 142 30.17 -8.59 -23.74
C ASP A 142 30.82 -7.40 -24.45
N LEU A 143 31.94 -6.93 -23.90
CA LEU A 143 32.75 -5.87 -24.50
C LEU A 143 33.52 -6.41 -25.71
N LEU A 144 33.31 -5.80 -26.88
CA LEU A 144 34.02 -6.12 -28.13
C LEU A 144 35.53 -5.95 -27.96
N LYS A 145 36.32 -6.88 -28.50
CA LYS A 145 37.79 -6.81 -28.45
C LYS A 145 38.30 -5.76 -29.44
N GLU A 146 39.55 -5.33 -29.26
CA GLU A 146 40.22 -4.44 -30.19
C GLU A 146 40.23 -5.04 -31.61
N GLY A 147 39.61 -4.34 -32.56
CA GLY A 147 39.45 -4.79 -33.95
C GLY A 147 38.22 -5.65 -34.24
N GLU A 148 37.37 -5.95 -33.26
CA GLU A 148 36.05 -6.53 -33.50
C GLU A 148 35.02 -5.42 -33.79
N ASP A 149 34.26 -5.58 -34.87
CA ASP A 149 33.19 -4.66 -35.30
C ASP A 149 31.84 -5.04 -34.67
N ASP A 150 30.95 -4.07 -34.46
CA ASP A 150 29.64 -4.31 -33.83
C ASP A 150 28.57 -4.84 -34.80
N GLY A 151 28.86 -4.86 -36.11
CA GLY A 151 28.00 -5.40 -37.16
C GLY A 151 26.75 -4.55 -37.44
N ARG A 152 26.61 -3.35 -36.88
CA ARG A 152 25.39 -2.54 -37.00
C ARG A 152 25.42 -1.62 -38.20
N ASP A 153 24.67 -2.00 -39.23
CA ASP A 153 24.38 -1.13 -40.38
C ASP A 153 23.51 0.07 -39.95
N GLN A 154 24.16 1.20 -39.72
CA GLN A 154 23.53 2.46 -39.34
C GLN A 154 22.42 2.90 -40.33
N SER A 155 22.53 2.59 -41.62
CA SER A 155 21.53 2.95 -42.64
C SER A 155 20.18 2.23 -42.48
N LYS A 156 20.14 1.16 -41.67
CA LYS A 156 18.90 0.47 -41.27
C LYS A 156 18.36 0.94 -39.92
N LEU A 157 19.13 1.74 -39.18
CA LEU A 157 18.80 2.20 -37.82
C LEU A 157 18.37 3.67 -37.79
N GLU A 158 19.01 4.52 -38.60
CA GLU A 158 18.73 5.96 -38.65
C GLU A 158 18.83 6.53 -40.07
N THR A 159 18.06 7.59 -40.31
CA THR A 159 18.18 8.47 -41.48
C THR A 159 18.39 9.89 -40.97
N LYS A 160 19.47 10.56 -41.40
CA LYS A 160 19.71 11.96 -41.02
C LYS A 160 18.63 12.86 -41.66
N VAL A 161 18.03 13.71 -40.84
CA VAL A 161 16.98 14.68 -41.26
C VAL A 161 17.50 16.13 -41.18
N TRP A 162 18.50 16.38 -40.33
CA TRP A 162 19.18 17.67 -40.21
C TRP A 162 20.64 17.45 -39.80
N GLU A 163 21.52 18.31 -40.31
CA GLU A 163 22.92 18.43 -39.90
C GLU A 163 23.11 19.72 -39.09
N ALA A 164 23.63 19.58 -37.87
CA ALA A 164 23.88 20.72 -36.98
C ALA A 164 25.02 21.59 -37.52
N PHE A 165 26.07 20.97 -38.08
CA PHE A 165 27.23 21.66 -38.63
C PHE A 165 27.07 21.90 -40.15
N ASN A 166 26.13 22.78 -40.49
CA ASN A 166 25.80 23.16 -41.87
C ASN A 166 26.38 24.55 -42.23
N PRO A 167 26.52 24.90 -43.53
CA PRO A 167 27.22 26.11 -43.98
C PRO A 167 26.38 27.41 -43.87
N LEU A 168 25.19 27.37 -43.28
CA LEU A 168 24.32 28.54 -43.13
C LEU A 168 24.46 29.15 -41.73
N VAL A 169 24.40 30.48 -41.63
CA VAL A 169 24.16 31.15 -40.35
C VAL A 169 22.67 31.20 -40.03
N ASP A 170 22.30 31.23 -38.74
CA ASP A 170 20.90 31.28 -38.26
C ASP A 170 20.03 32.27 -39.05
N LYS A 171 20.56 33.47 -39.34
CA LYS A 171 19.88 34.51 -40.10
C LYS A 171 19.44 34.07 -41.51
N GLN A 172 20.21 33.21 -42.19
CA GLN A 172 19.83 32.66 -43.50
C GLN A 172 18.75 31.59 -43.35
N ILE A 173 18.79 30.80 -42.28
CA ILE A 173 17.76 29.80 -41.95
C ILE A 173 16.45 30.52 -41.62
N ASP A 174 16.46 31.53 -40.74
CA ASP A 174 15.31 32.40 -40.45
C ASP A 174 14.72 33.04 -41.71
N GLN A 175 15.57 33.56 -42.61
CA GLN A 175 15.13 34.12 -43.89
C GLN A 175 14.48 33.07 -44.78
N PHE A 176 15.02 31.84 -44.85
CA PHE A 176 14.40 30.74 -45.57
C PHE A 176 13.05 30.31 -44.94
N LEU A 177 12.94 30.27 -43.62
CA LEU A 177 11.68 30.01 -42.90
C LEU A 177 10.65 31.14 -43.09
N VAL A 178 11.06 32.39 -43.35
CA VAL A 178 10.15 33.45 -43.81
C VAL A 178 9.67 33.17 -45.24
N VAL A 179 10.58 32.85 -46.17
CA VAL A 179 10.23 32.54 -47.57
C VAL A 179 9.29 31.33 -47.67
N ALA A 180 9.56 30.24 -46.94
CA ALA A 180 8.70 29.06 -46.94
C ALA A 180 7.27 29.35 -46.46
N ARG A 181 7.13 30.19 -45.42
CA ARG A 181 5.81 30.65 -44.95
C ARG A 181 5.11 31.56 -45.96
N SER A 182 5.85 32.42 -46.67
CA SER A 182 5.30 33.22 -47.78
C SER A 182 4.80 32.34 -48.92
N VAL A 183 5.58 31.33 -49.34
CA VAL A 183 5.18 30.33 -50.35
C VAL A 183 3.94 29.56 -49.89
N GLY A 184 3.91 29.05 -48.66
CA GLY A 184 2.75 28.34 -48.09
C GLY A 184 1.50 29.22 -47.94
N THR A 185 1.66 30.53 -47.75
CA THR A 185 0.54 31.49 -47.75
C THR A 185 0.01 31.72 -49.16
N PHE A 186 0.91 31.83 -50.16
CA PHE A 186 0.55 32.00 -51.56
C PHE A 186 -0.12 30.74 -52.14
N ALA A 187 0.36 29.55 -51.79
CA ALA A 187 -0.26 28.27 -52.17
C ALA A 187 -1.74 28.20 -51.73
N ARG A 188 -2.04 28.59 -50.48
CA ARG A 188 -3.42 28.67 -49.94
C ARG A 188 -4.30 29.71 -50.64
N ALA A 189 -3.71 30.74 -51.26
CA ALA A 189 -4.43 31.72 -52.07
C ALA A 189 -4.72 31.23 -53.51
N LEU A 190 -4.00 30.20 -53.99
CA LEU A 190 -4.26 29.54 -55.28
C LEU A 190 -5.12 28.27 -55.15
N ASP A 191 -5.23 27.70 -53.94
CA ASP A 191 -6.01 26.48 -53.69
C ASP A 191 -7.53 26.71 -53.74
N CYS A 192 -8.10 26.61 -54.94
CA CYS A 192 -9.55 26.60 -55.15
C CYS A 192 -10.25 25.29 -54.74
N SER A 193 -9.55 24.25 -54.26
CA SER A 193 -10.20 23.02 -53.78
C SER A 193 -10.90 23.24 -52.42
N SER A 194 -10.45 24.24 -51.67
CA SER A 194 -11.01 24.68 -50.39
C SER A 194 -12.38 25.37 -50.56
N SER A 195 -13.41 24.58 -50.87
CA SER A 195 -14.80 25.04 -51.09
C SER A 195 -15.48 25.66 -49.85
N VAL A 196 -14.87 25.54 -48.67
CA VAL A 196 -15.36 26.08 -47.39
C VAL A 196 -14.53 27.29 -46.97
N ARG A 197 -14.96 28.48 -47.43
CA ARG A 197 -14.38 29.81 -47.15
C ARG A 197 -12.94 29.99 -47.66
N GLN A 198 -12.74 30.98 -48.54
CA GLN A 198 -11.40 31.58 -48.65
C GLN A 198 -11.01 32.12 -47.26
N PRO A 199 -9.88 31.69 -46.67
CA PRO A 199 -9.46 32.22 -45.38
C PRO A 199 -9.09 33.69 -45.52
N SER A 200 -9.22 34.46 -44.43
CA SER A 200 -8.64 35.80 -44.39
C SER A 200 -7.13 35.72 -44.59
N LEU A 201 -6.51 36.80 -45.10
CA LEU A 201 -5.05 36.84 -45.26
C LEU A 201 -4.29 36.49 -43.97
N HIS A 202 -4.82 36.89 -42.81
CA HIS A 202 -4.24 36.52 -41.51
C HIS A 202 -4.44 35.04 -41.15
N MET A 203 -5.55 34.41 -41.54
CA MET A 203 -5.77 32.97 -41.35
C MET A 203 -4.84 32.15 -42.24
N SER A 204 -4.71 32.48 -43.53
CA SER A 204 -3.79 31.80 -44.45
C SER A 204 -2.32 31.95 -44.00
N ALA A 205 -1.93 33.14 -43.53
CA ALA A 205 -0.58 33.38 -43.02
C ALA A 205 -0.31 32.67 -41.67
N ALA A 206 -1.32 32.57 -40.79
CA ALA A 206 -1.22 31.81 -39.55
C ALA A 206 -1.12 30.30 -39.81
N ALA A 207 -1.95 29.77 -40.72
CA ALA A 207 -1.91 28.37 -41.15
C ALA A 207 -0.57 28.00 -41.79
N ALA A 208 -0.09 28.81 -42.73
CA ALA A 208 1.25 28.65 -43.31
C ALA A 208 2.40 28.82 -42.29
N SER A 209 2.15 29.44 -41.13
CA SER A 209 3.12 29.56 -40.04
C SER A 209 3.10 28.39 -39.04
N ARG A 210 2.27 27.36 -39.24
CA ARG A 210 2.22 26.17 -38.38
C ARG A 210 3.46 25.29 -38.59
N ASP A 211 3.81 24.55 -37.54
CA ASP A 211 5.08 23.82 -37.43
C ASP A 211 5.33 22.84 -38.58
N ILE A 212 4.29 22.23 -39.18
CA ILE A 212 4.45 21.34 -40.34
C ILE A 212 5.13 22.03 -41.53
N THR A 213 4.85 23.31 -41.76
CA THR A 213 5.48 24.09 -42.84
C THR A 213 6.92 24.46 -42.49
N LEU A 214 7.22 24.66 -41.20
CA LEU A 214 8.57 24.93 -40.71
C LEU A 214 9.45 23.66 -40.78
N PHE A 215 8.94 22.51 -40.32
CA PHE A 215 9.62 21.22 -40.47
C PHE A 215 9.86 20.88 -41.93
N HIS A 216 8.86 21.04 -42.81
CA HIS A 216 9.03 20.83 -44.25
C HIS A 216 10.11 21.75 -44.85
N ALA A 217 10.23 22.99 -44.38
CA ALA A 217 11.28 23.92 -44.81
C ALA A 217 12.68 23.48 -44.34
N MET A 218 12.83 23.04 -43.09
CA MET A 218 14.09 22.51 -42.55
C MET A 218 14.53 21.23 -43.29
N ASP A 219 13.58 20.31 -43.51
CA ASP A 219 13.75 19.14 -44.37
C ASP A 219 14.23 19.53 -45.78
N THR A 220 13.63 20.57 -46.36
CA THR A 220 13.94 21.03 -47.73
C THR A 220 15.33 21.64 -47.82
N LEU A 221 15.83 22.32 -46.78
CA LEU A 221 17.23 22.73 -46.70
C LEU A 221 18.17 21.52 -46.65
N HIS A 222 17.92 20.56 -45.76
CA HIS A 222 18.78 19.38 -45.60
C HIS A 222 18.83 18.53 -46.88
N LYS A 223 17.66 18.23 -47.47
CA LYS A 223 17.51 17.45 -48.72
C LYS A 223 18.13 18.14 -49.95
N ASN A 224 18.36 19.46 -49.89
CA ASN A 224 19.07 20.22 -50.91
C ASN A 224 20.53 20.55 -50.55
N VAL A 225 21.09 19.89 -49.52
CA VAL A 225 22.49 20.05 -49.08
C VAL A 225 22.80 21.51 -48.70
N TYR A 226 21.82 22.18 -48.08
CA TYR A 226 21.89 23.56 -47.59
C TYR A 226 22.10 24.64 -48.66
N ASP A 227 21.98 24.30 -49.95
CA ASP A 227 21.87 25.28 -51.03
C ASP A 227 20.51 25.99 -50.98
N ILE A 228 20.51 27.25 -50.53
CA ILE A 228 19.33 28.12 -50.46
C ILE A 228 18.64 28.25 -51.83
N SER A 229 19.38 28.39 -52.93
CA SER A 229 18.82 28.60 -54.26
C SER A 229 18.07 27.36 -54.74
N LYS A 230 18.71 26.19 -54.56
CA LYS A 230 18.11 24.89 -54.89
C LYS A 230 16.91 24.57 -53.97
N ALA A 231 17.01 24.89 -52.69
CA ALA A 231 15.92 24.72 -51.72
C ALA A 231 14.71 25.62 -52.04
N ILE A 232 14.92 26.88 -52.48
CA ILE A 232 13.84 27.75 -52.95
C ILE A 232 13.18 27.17 -54.21
N SER A 233 13.95 26.63 -55.15
CA SER A 233 13.40 25.96 -56.34
C SER A 233 12.58 24.70 -55.97
N ALA A 234 12.93 24.00 -54.89
CA ALA A 234 12.18 22.85 -54.39
C ALA A 234 10.86 23.25 -53.69
N LEU A 235 10.75 24.47 -53.16
CA LEU A 235 9.49 25.03 -52.63
C LEU A 235 8.49 25.48 -53.71
N VAL A 236 8.94 25.64 -54.96
CA VAL A 236 8.08 26.04 -56.10
C VAL A 236 8.31 25.15 -57.34
N PRO A 237 8.09 23.81 -57.28
CA PRO A 237 8.32 22.92 -58.41
C PRO A 237 7.50 23.31 -59.64
N GLN A 238 8.18 23.44 -60.79
CA GLN A 238 7.57 23.79 -62.08
C GLN A 238 6.75 25.10 -62.08
N GLY A 239 6.98 25.99 -61.10
CA GLY A 239 6.21 27.23 -60.92
C GLY A 239 4.97 27.12 -60.02
N GLY A 240 4.61 25.91 -59.57
CA GLY A 240 3.56 25.69 -58.57
C GLY A 240 4.12 25.70 -57.14
N PRO A 241 3.58 26.50 -56.20
CA PRO A 241 4.06 26.54 -54.82
C PRO A 241 3.62 25.30 -54.03
N VAL A 242 4.48 24.78 -53.15
CA VAL A 242 4.15 23.64 -52.27
C VAL A 242 3.17 24.04 -51.18
N LEU A 243 2.18 23.17 -50.92
CA LEU A 243 1.19 23.31 -49.86
C LEU A 243 1.37 22.20 -48.80
N CYS A 244 1.70 22.59 -47.56
CA CYS A 244 1.72 21.68 -46.41
C CYS A 244 0.57 22.03 -45.47
N ARG A 245 -0.34 21.08 -45.21
CA ARG A 245 -1.41 21.15 -44.20
C ARG A 245 -1.21 20.03 -43.19
N ASP A 246 -1.43 20.30 -41.92
CA ASP A 246 -1.59 19.26 -40.90
C ASP A 246 -3.08 18.95 -40.70
N GLU A 247 -3.38 17.89 -39.94
CA GLU A 247 -4.76 17.38 -39.78
C GLU A 247 -5.73 18.48 -39.27
N MET A 248 -5.26 19.46 -38.48
CA MET A 248 -6.10 20.57 -37.99
C MET A 248 -6.64 21.48 -39.10
N GLU A 249 -5.92 21.57 -40.23
CA GLU A 249 -6.30 22.38 -41.39
C GLU A 249 -6.91 21.54 -42.52
N GLU A 250 -6.50 20.27 -42.64
CA GLU A 250 -6.96 19.38 -43.71
C GLU A 250 -8.39 18.83 -43.49
N TRP A 251 -8.90 18.83 -42.27
CA TRP A 251 -10.25 18.31 -41.99
C TRP A 251 -11.35 19.23 -42.49
N SER A 252 -12.37 18.64 -43.11
CA SER A 252 -13.58 19.38 -43.51
C SER A 252 -14.36 19.85 -42.28
N ALA A 253 -15.12 20.94 -42.44
CA ALA A 253 -16.01 21.43 -41.38
C ALA A 253 -17.04 20.38 -40.91
N SER A 254 -17.41 19.44 -41.78
CA SER A 254 -18.23 18.26 -41.44
C SER A 254 -17.51 17.29 -40.50
N GLU A 255 -16.25 16.95 -40.77
CA GLU A 255 -15.47 16.05 -39.92
C GLU A 255 -15.12 16.70 -38.57
N ALA A 256 -14.84 18.00 -38.57
CA ALA A 256 -14.63 18.77 -37.34
C ALA A 256 -15.87 18.77 -36.43
N ASN A 257 -17.08 18.90 -36.99
CA ASN A 257 -18.33 18.80 -36.22
C ASN A 257 -18.57 17.38 -35.71
N LEU A 258 -18.43 16.36 -36.57
CA LEU A 258 -18.55 14.94 -36.18
C LEU A 258 -17.59 14.58 -35.04
N PHE A 259 -16.37 15.12 -35.05
CA PHE A 259 -15.40 14.94 -33.98
C PHE A 259 -15.87 15.53 -32.66
N GLU A 260 -16.41 16.75 -32.64
CA GLU A 260 -16.90 17.37 -31.41
C GLU A 260 -18.12 16.60 -30.83
N GLU A 261 -19.06 16.17 -31.68
CA GLU A 261 -20.18 15.31 -31.27
C GLU A 261 -19.69 13.97 -30.68
N ALA A 262 -18.71 13.33 -31.32
CA ALA A 262 -18.13 12.08 -30.86
C ALA A 262 -17.35 12.24 -29.54
N LEU A 263 -16.62 13.35 -29.39
CA LEU A 263 -15.85 13.69 -28.18
C LEU A 263 -16.78 14.00 -27.00
N GLU A 264 -17.94 14.63 -27.22
CA GLU A 264 -18.94 14.83 -26.16
C GLU A 264 -19.67 13.53 -25.79
N LYS A 265 -19.89 12.61 -26.74
CA LYS A 265 -20.57 11.32 -26.52
C LYS A 265 -19.66 10.25 -25.86
N TYR A 266 -18.42 10.12 -26.32
CA TYR A 266 -17.48 9.05 -25.95
C TYR A 266 -16.22 9.55 -25.20
N GLY A 267 -16.10 10.86 -24.98
CA GLY A 267 -15.07 11.46 -24.14
C GLY A 267 -13.68 11.48 -24.79
N LYS A 268 -12.95 10.36 -24.73
CA LYS A 268 -11.61 10.20 -25.31
C LYS A 268 -11.33 8.79 -25.81
N ASP A 269 -12.38 7.98 -26.01
CA ASP A 269 -12.21 6.70 -26.67
C ASP A 269 -12.06 6.94 -28.18
N PHE A 270 -10.81 7.15 -28.62
CA PHE A 270 -10.53 7.47 -30.03
C PHE A 270 -10.84 6.30 -30.96
N THR A 271 -10.90 5.07 -30.44
CA THR A 271 -11.34 3.86 -31.15
C THR A 271 -12.84 3.88 -31.43
N ASP A 272 -13.68 4.15 -30.43
CA ASP A 272 -15.14 4.29 -30.65
C ASP A 272 -15.48 5.54 -31.48
N ILE A 273 -14.75 6.64 -31.29
CA ILE A 273 -14.87 7.86 -32.12
C ILE A 273 -14.52 7.55 -33.59
N GLN A 274 -13.46 6.79 -33.86
CA GLN A 274 -13.13 6.33 -35.21
C GLN A 274 -14.25 5.44 -35.77
N GLN A 275 -14.67 4.42 -35.03
CA GLN A 275 -15.59 3.40 -35.53
C GLN A 275 -16.98 3.96 -35.89
N ASP A 276 -17.55 4.81 -35.04
CA ASP A 276 -18.94 5.27 -35.19
C ASP A 276 -19.09 6.58 -35.97
N PHE A 277 -18.11 7.49 -35.90
CA PHE A 277 -18.23 8.86 -36.45
C PHE A 277 -17.27 9.16 -37.61
N LEU A 278 -16.05 8.61 -37.58
CA LEU A 278 -14.99 8.94 -38.54
C LEU A 278 -14.26 7.70 -39.12
N PRO A 279 -14.96 6.65 -39.60
CA PRO A 279 -14.34 5.37 -39.96
C PRO A 279 -13.41 5.43 -41.19
N TRP A 280 -13.42 6.54 -41.93
CA TRP A 280 -12.49 6.81 -43.04
C TRP A 280 -11.21 7.55 -42.62
N LYS A 281 -11.14 8.09 -41.40
CA LYS A 281 -9.90 8.67 -40.83
C LYS A 281 -9.09 7.57 -40.12
N SER A 282 -7.79 7.77 -40.01
CA SER A 282 -6.91 6.87 -39.25
C SER A 282 -6.95 7.21 -37.75
N LEU A 283 -6.81 6.21 -36.89
CA LEU A 283 -6.73 6.44 -35.44
C LEU A 283 -5.60 7.42 -35.08
N THR A 284 -4.46 7.31 -35.78
CA THR A 284 -3.31 8.22 -35.64
C THR A 284 -3.66 9.67 -35.99
N SER A 285 -4.38 9.91 -37.09
CA SER A 285 -4.76 11.27 -37.50
C SER A 285 -5.88 11.87 -36.64
N ILE A 286 -6.80 11.04 -36.12
CA ILE A 286 -7.78 11.45 -35.10
C ILE A 286 -7.07 11.90 -33.82
N ILE A 287 -6.00 11.20 -33.41
CA ILE A 287 -5.19 11.57 -32.23
C ILE A 287 -4.38 12.85 -32.48
N GLU A 288 -3.78 13.03 -33.67
CA GLU A 288 -3.10 14.29 -34.03
C GLU A 288 -4.07 15.47 -34.02
N TYR A 289 -5.21 15.34 -34.71
CA TYR A 289 -6.28 16.33 -34.73
C TYR A 289 -6.74 16.70 -33.31
N TYR A 290 -6.96 15.72 -32.43
CA TYR A 290 -7.32 15.97 -31.02
C TYR A 290 -6.33 16.88 -30.28
N TYR A 291 -5.02 16.67 -30.46
CA TYR A 291 -4.01 17.46 -29.77
C TYR A 291 -3.92 18.89 -30.31
N MET A 292 -4.14 19.08 -31.62
CA MET A 292 -4.19 20.40 -32.25
C MET A 292 -5.49 21.15 -31.92
N TRP A 293 -6.65 20.50 -32.05
CA TRP A 293 -7.98 21.05 -31.75
C TRP A 293 -8.07 21.55 -30.30
N LYS A 294 -7.37 20.89 -29.37
CA LYS A 294 -7.22 21.33 -27.97
C LYS A 294 -6.49 22.65 -27.73
N THR A 295 -5.88 23.24 -28.76
CA THR A 295 -5.30 24.59 -28.70
C THR A 295 -6.23 25.67 -29.26
N THR A 296 -7.40 25.30 -29.79
CA THR A 296 -8.39 26.26 -30.32
C THR A 296 -9.04 27.07 -29.21
N ASP A 297 -9.37 28.33 -29.52
CA ASP A 297 -10.16 29.20 -28.65
C ASP A 297 -11.51 28.58 -28.28
N ARG A 298 -12.12 27.80 -29.18
CA ARG A 298 -13.38 27.08 -28.93
C ARG A 298 -13.26 26.10 -27.76
N TYR A 299 -12.25 25.24 -27.75
CA TYR A 299 -11.98 24.33 -26.63
C TYR A 299 -11.61 25.07 -25.35
N VAL A 300 -10.77 26.11 -25.44
CA VAL A 300 -10.35 26.91 -24.28
C VAL A 300 -11.55 27.61 -23.65
N GLN A 301 -12.42 28.25 -24.45
CA GLN A 301 -13.65 28.90 -23.99
C GLN A 301 -14.62 27.89 -23.37
N GLN A 302 -14.89 26.76 -24.04
CA GLN A 302 -15.77 25.71 -23.51
C GLN A 302 -15.30 25.23 -22.13
N LYS A 303 -14.00 24.94 -22.00
CA LYS A 303 -13.38 24.55 -20.72
C LYS A 303 -13.46 25.64 -19.67
N MET A 304 -13.18 26.91 -20.02
CA MET A 304 -13.33 28.04 -19.09
C MET A 304 -14.78 28.23 -18.65
N PHE A 305 -15.76 27.96 -19.52
CA PHE A 305 -17.19 28.01 -19.19
C PHE A 305 -17.60 26.92 -18.20
N PHE A 306 -17.06 25.71 -18.33
CA PHE A 306 -17.25 24.63 -17.34
C PHE A 306 -16.64 24.97 -15.97
N PHE A 307 -15.50 25.68 -15.92
CA PHE A 307 -14.88 26.12 -14.67
C PHE A 307 -15.52 27.38 -14.05
N ASN A 308 -16.13 28.26 -14.87
CA ASN A 308 -16.68 29.55 -14.44
C ASN A 308 -18.21 29.67 -14.59
N LYS A 309 -18.97 28.58 -14.40
CA LYS A 309 -20.44 28.69 -14.28
C LYS A 309 -20.79 29.59 -13.07
N PRO A 310 -21.42 30.76 -13.27
CA PRO A 310 -21.78 31.63 -12.15
C PRO A 310 -22.79 30.94 -11.25
N ASN A 311 -22.55 30.94 -9.93
CA ASN A 311 -23.38 30.25 -8.95
C ASN A 311 -24.82 30.82 -8.95
N PRO A 312 -25.85 30.10 -9.47
CA PRO A 312 -27.17 30.67 -9.74
C PRO A 312 -28.06 30.63 -8.48
N ASN A 313 -27.54 31.15 -7.37
CA ASN A 313 -28.25 31.28 -6.09
C ASN A 313 -27.54 32.35 -5.21
N GLN A 314 -27.74 33.62 -5.53
CA GLN A 314 -27.65 34.69 -4.54
C GLN A 314 -29.06 35.00 -4.03
N ILE A 315 -29.49 34.31 -2.98
CA ILE A 315 -30.66 34.69 -2.19
C ILE A 315 -30.19 35.04 -0.79
N ASN A 316 -30.42 36.29 -0.40
CA ASN A 316 -30.05 36.84 0.89
C ASN A 316 -30.96 36.28 2.00
N VAL A 317 -30.39 35.72 3.08
CA VAL A 317 -31.15 35.27 4.26
C VAL A 317 -30.44 35.71 5.53
N ASN A 318 -31.15 36.45 6.38
CA ASN A 318 -30.60 37.03 7.60
C ASN A 318 -30.50 36.03 8.77
N ASN A 319 -29.32 36.00 9.38
CA ASN A 319 -29.05 35.95 10.83
C ASN A 319 -30.15 35.41 11.77
N VAL A 320 -29.95 34.19 12.30
CA VAL A 320 -30.69 33.64 13.46
C VAL A 320 -29.70 33.09 14.48
N LYS A 321 -29.94 33.34 15.78
CA LYS A 321 -29.06 32.95 16.90
C LYS A 321 -29.11 31.43 17.20
N PRO A 322 -28.03 30.84 17.75
CA PRO A 322 -28.01 29.42 18.10
C PRO A 322 -28.93 29.09 19.29
N GLY A 323 -29.78 28.08 19.13
CA GLY A 323 -30.63 27.56 20.20
C GLY A 323 -29.86 26.63 21.14
N VAL A 324 -29.98 26.87 22.45
CA VAL A 324 -29.43 25.97 23.48
C VAL A 324 -30.30 24.71 23.58
N VAL A 325 -29.71 23.53 23.38
CA VAL A 325 -30.35 22.26 23.71
C VAL A 325 -29.77 21.74 25.02
N ASN A 326 -30.58 21.82 26.08
CA ASN A 326 -30.18 21.39 27.42
C ASN A 326 -30.30 19.87 27.57
N GLY A 327 -29.40 19.25 28.33
CA GLY A 327 -29.22 17.80 28.41
C GLY A 327 -28.82 17.29 29.80
N THR A 328 -29.33 17.93 30.85
CA THR A 328 -28.97 17.67 32.25
C THR A 328 -29.50 16.34 32.79
N GLY A 329 -28.77 15.25 32.49
CA GLY A 329 -28.90 13.97 33.19
C GLY A 329 -28.11 13.93 34.50
N VAL A 330 -28.43 14.79 35.46
CA VAL A 330 -27.77 14.81 36.78
C VAL A 330 -28.48 13.84 37.73
N GLN A 331 -27.80 12.77 38.16
CA GLN A 331 -28.21 11.99 39.32
C GLN A 331 -27.02 11.62 40.21
N ALA A 332 -27.26 11.74 41.52
CA ALA A 332 -26.52 11.16 42.64
C ALA A 332 -24.99 11.37 42.69
N GLN A 333 -24.56 12.20 43.64
CA GLN A 333 -23.34 11.91 44.38
C GLN A 333 -23.44 10.49 44.96
N ASN A 334 -22.36 9.71 44.88
CA ASN A 334 -22.17 8.58 45.77
C ASN A 334 -20.69 8.48 46.14
N THR A 335 -20.35 8.88 47.36
CA THR A 335 -18.99 8.91 47.92
C THR A 335 -18.54 7.52 48.38
N GLY A 336 -18.68 6.53 47.48
CA GLY A 336 -18.08 5.20 47.59
C GLY A 336 -16.79 5.09 46.78
N ALA A 337 -15.85 4.24 47.20
CA ALA A 337 -14.52 4.10 46.59
C ALA A 337 -14.59 3.59 45.12
N GLY A 338 -14.77 4.52 44.18
CA GLY A 338 -15.00 4.21 42.77
C GLY A 338 -13.78 3.64 42.08
N ARG A 339 -13.96 2.51 41.37
CA ARG A 339 -12.91 1.80 40.62
C ARG A 339 -12.02 2.74 39.81
N ALA A 340 -10.72 2.50 39.81
CA ALA A 340 -9.77 3.27 39.03
C ALA A 340 -10.04 3.16 37.51
N CYS A 341 -9.54 4.10 36.71
CA CYS A 341 -9.60 4.05 35.26
C CYS A 341 -8.88 2.81 34.73
N GLU A 342 -9.56 1.93 33.99
CA GLU A 342 -8.97 0.65 33.54
C GLU A 342 -7.83 0.82 32.49
N SER A 343 -7.55 2.06 32.05
CA SER A 343 -6.50 2.40 31.07
C SER A 343 -5.29 3.16 31.64
N CYS A 344 -5.37 3.71 32.86
CA CYS A 344 -4.26 4.46 33.48
C CYS A 344 -4.28 4.49 35.01
N TYR A 345 -5.23 3.80 35.63
CA TYR A 345 -5.40 3.63 37.08
C TYR A 345 -5.54 4.91 37.92
N THR A 346 -5.80 6.07 37.30
CA THR A 346 -6.27 7.26 38.05
C THR A 346 -7.61 6.97 38.72
N THR A 347 -7.79 7.48 39.94
CA THR A 347 -9.07 7.60 40.64
C THR A 347 -9.73 8.96 40.45
N GLN A 348 -9.04 9.91 39.79
CA GLN A 348 -9.47 11.28 39.55
C GLN A 348 -9.74 11.53 38.05
N SER A 349 -10.89 12.13 37.74
CA SER A 349 -11.28 12.59 36.39
C SER A 349 -12.45 13.57 36.50
N TYR A 350 -12.46 14.63 35.68
CA TYR A 350 -13.59 15.58 35.63
C TYR A 350 -14.86 14.95 35.04
N GLN A 351 -14.71 13.93 34.19
CA GLN A 351 -15.81 13.15 33.63
C GLN A 351 -15.42 11.67 33.53
N TRP A 352 -16.39 10.78 33.74
CA TRP A 352 -16.21 9.33 33.62
C TRP A 352 -17.08 8.79 32.49
N TYR A 353 -16.54 7.84 31.74
CA TYR A 353 -17.25 7.16 30.66
C TYR A 353 -17.27 5.65 30.94
N SER A 354 -18.44 5.03 30.79
CA SER A 354 -18.57 3.56 30.80
C SER A 354 -17.89 2.96 29.57
N TRP A 355 -17.29 1.78 29.76
CA TRP A 355 -16.53 1.10 28.70
C TRP A 355 -16.67 -0.41 28.83
N GLY A 356 -16.87 -1.11 27.71
CA GLY A 356 -17.12 -2.55 27.69
C GLY A 356 -18.55 -2.94 28.13
N PRO A 357 -18.81 -4.24 28.37
CA PRO A 357 -20.14 -4.75 28.67
C PRO A 357 -20.72 -4.25 30.01
N PRO A 358 -22.05 -4.02 30.12
CA PRO A 358 -22.67 -3.44 31.32
C PRO A 358 -22.40 -4.21 32.62
N ASN A 359 -22.28 -5.54 32.54
CA ASN A 359 -22.02 -6.41 33.70
C ASN A 359 -20.58 -6.32 34.25
N MET A 360 -19.63 -5.73 33.52
CA MET A 360 -18.25 -5.56 33.99
C MET A 360 -18.02 -4.24 34.75
N GLN A 361 -18.88 -3.24 34.53
CA GLN A 361 -18.80 -1.89 35.14
C GLN A 361 -17.43 -1.20 34.96
N CYS A 362 -16.70 -1.52 33.89
CA CYS A 362 -15.43 -0.89 33.57
C CYS A 362 -15.64 0.57 33.14
N ARG A 363 -14.72 1.45 33.53
CA ARG A 363 -14.80 2.89 33.23
C ARG A 363 -13.46 3.51 32.86
N LEU A 364 -13.52 4.55 32.05
CA LEU A 364 -12.37 5.35 31.63
C LEU A 364 -12.51 6.80 32.11
N CYS A 365 -11.38 7.39 32.50
CA CYS A 365 -11.27 8.84 32.66
C CYS A 365 -11.29 9.54 31.29
N ALA A 366 -11.56 10.84 31.26
CA ALA A 366 -11.83 11.55 30.02
C ALA A 366 -10.65 11.57 29.02
N SER A 367 -9.41 11.64 29.51
CA SER A 367 -8.21 11.55 28.66
C SER A 367 -8.05 10.15 28.04
N CYS A 368 -8.35 9.08 28.79
CA CYS A 368 -8.31 7.72 28.27
C CYS A 368 -9.50 7.38 27.36
N TRP A 369 -10.67 7.98 27.58
CA TRP A 369 -11.79 7.92 26.64
C TRP A 369 -11.44 8.58 25.30
N THR A 370 -10.81 9.75 25.32
CA THR A 370 -10.34 10.43 24.10
C THR A 370 -9.23 9.64 23.40
N TYR A 371 -8.28 9.07 24.16
CA TYR A 371 -7.27 8.14 23.61
C TYR A 371 -7.93 6.93 22.95
N TRP A 372 -8.90 6.28 23.60
CA TRP A 372 -9.64 5.15 23.03
C TRP A 372 -10.45 5.55 21.78
N LYS A 373 -11.03 6.76 21.74
CA LYS A 373 -11.71 7.27 20.53
C LYS A 373 -10.74 7.44 19.36
N LYS A 374 -9.56 8.03 19.57
CA LYS A 374 -8.53 8.22 18.53
C LYS A 374 -7.91 6.90 18.07
N TYR A 375 -7.33 6.14 19.01
CA TYR A 375 -6.43 5.02 18.69
C TYR A 375 -7.09 3.64 18.78
N GLY A 376 -8.20 3.49 19.50
CA GLY A 376 -9.00 2.25 19.55
C GLY A 376 -8.60 1.22 20.61
N GLY A 377 -7.43 1.38 21.25
CA GLY A 377 -6.97 0.59 22.40
C GLY A 377 -6.95 1.37 23.71
N LEU A 378 -6.45 0.74 24.78
CA LEU A 378 -6.20 1.37 26.08
C LEU A 378 -4.73 1.81 26.18
N LYS A 379 -4.44 2.94 26.83
CA LYS A 379 -3.08 3.53 26.92
C LYS A 379 -2.07 2.67 27.69
N MET A 380 -2.54 1.71 28.49
CA MET A 380 -1.75 0.68 29.17
C MET A 380 -2.31 -0.71 28.83
N PRO A 381 -1.50 -1.78 28.84
CA PRO A 381 -1.99 -3.16 28.75
C PRO A 381 -2.89 -3.53 29.94
N THR A 382 -3.92 -4.34 29.70
CA THR A 382 -4.79 -4.85 30.77
C THR A 382 -4.04 -5.88 31.61
N ARG A 383 -3.64 -5.52 32.84
CA ARG A 383 -3.11 -6.49 33.81
C ARG A 383 -4.19 -7.50 34.21
N LEU A 384 -4.10 -8.72 33.67
CA LEU A 384 -4.86 -9.88 34.12
C LEU A 384 -4.06 -10.58 35.24
N ASP A 385 -4.72 -10.73 36.39
CA ASP A 385 -4.24 -11.37 37.63
C ASP A 385 -3.01 -10.74 38.33
N GLY A 386 -2.80 -11.18 39.58
CA GLY A 386 -1.67 -10.80 40.43
C GLY A 386 -1.81 -9.43 41.11
N GLU A 387 -1.35 -8.38 40.43
CA GLU A 387 -0.93 -7.13 41.09
C GLU A 387 -1.91 -5.97 40.95
N ARG A 388 -2.75 -5.78 41.98
CA ARG A 388 -3.45 -4.51 42.26
C ARG A 388 -3.04 -3.97 43.64
N PRO A 389 -2.22 -2.90 43.70
CA PRO A 389 -2.07 -2.11 44.93
C PRO A 389 -3.40 -1.39 45.22
N GLY A 390 -4.05 -1.69 46.35
CA GLY A 390 -5.34 -1.09 46.70
C GLY A 390 -5.87 -1.54 48.06
N PRO A 391 -6.32 -0.63 48.94
CA PRO A 391 -6.60 -0.95 50.34
C PRO A 391 -8.03 -1.46 50.57
N ASN A 392 -8.34 -2.68 50.12
CA ASN A 392 -9.39 -3.49 50.74
C ASN A 392 -9.37 -4.95 50.26
N ARG A 393 -9.23 -5.91 51.18
CA ARG A 393 -9.38 -7.35 50.89
C ARG A 393 -9.87 -8.19 52.07
N ASN A 394 -10.82 -7.66 52.84
CA ASN A 394 -11.55 -8.43 53.85
C ASN A 394 -12.54 -9.40 53.18
N ASN A 395 -12.04 -10.57 52.77
CA ASN A 395 -12.84 -11.67 52.22
C ASN A 395 -12.68 -12.93 53.09
N LEU A 396 -12.91 -12.78 54.40
CA LEU A 396 -13.25 -13.89 55.28
C LEU A 396 -14.69 -13.70 55.77
N SER A 397 -15.51 -14.74 55.64
CA SER A 397 -16.67 -14.98 56.47
C SER A 397 -16.86 -16.50 56.60
N PRO A 398 -17.21 -17.04 57.79
CA PRO A 398 -17.01 -18.45 58.07
C PRO A 398 -18.18 -19.32 57.60
N HIS A 399 -17.94 -20.23 56.64
CA HIS A 399 -18.32 -21.65 56.67
C HIS A 399 -17.87 -22.33 55.36
N GLY A 400 -17.12 -23.43 55.47
CA GLY A 400 -16.45 -24.05 54.33
C GLY A 400 -17.32 -25.04 53.54
N VAL A 401 -18.17 -24.56 52.62
CA VAL A 401 -18.84 -25.42 51.62
C VAL A 401 -18.91 -24.72 50.25
N PRO A 402 -18.41 -25.32 49.14
CA PRO A 402 -18.56 -24.75 47.81
C PRO A 402 -19.97 -25.03 47.24
N VAL A 403 -20.82 -24.00 47.18
CA VAL A 403 -22.16 -24.12 46.57
C VAL A 403 -22.03 -24.32 45.05
N ARG A 404 -22.62 -25.41 44.53
CA ARG A 404 -22.80 -25.64 43.09
C ARG A 404 -24.10 -25.00 42.62
N ASN A 405 -24.02 -23.99 41.75
CA ASN A 405 -25.17 -23.58 40.94
C ASN A 405 -25.12 -24.24 39.57
N SER A 406 -26.02 -25.21 39.36
CA SER A 406 -26.25 -25.86 38.07
C SER A 406 -27.30 -25.11 37.25
N GLY A 407 -26.91 -24.61 36.08
CA GLY A 407 -27.81 -24.08 35.05
C GLY A 407 -27.32 -24.50 33.66
N SER A 408 -28.23 -24.97 32.81
CA SER A 408 -27.87 -25.74 31.60
C SER A 408 -27.07 -24.96 30.55
N PRO A 409 -26.08 -25.58 29.90
CA PRO A 409 -25.27 -24.91 28.89
C PRO A 409 -26.03 -24.75 27.57
N LYS A 410 -26.18 -23.51 27.09
CA LYS A 410 -26.36 -23.26 25.66
C LYS A 410 -25.04 -23.60 24.93
N PHE A 411 -25.12 -23.97 23.65
CA PHE A 411 -24.00 -24.48 22.84
C PHE A 411 -22.89 -23.44 22.55
N ALA A 412 -22.15 -23.05 23.59
CA ALA A 412 -20.81 -22.49 23.43
C ALA A 412 -19.84 -23.65 23.23
N MET A 413 -19.35 -23.83 21.99
CA MET A 413 -18.18 -24.67 21.76
C MET A 413 -17.03 -24.10 22.61
N LYS A 414 -16.57 -24.86 23.61
CA LYS A 414 -15.37 -24.47 24.37
C LYS A 414 -14.17 -24.50 23.42
N THR A 415 -13.86 -23.35 22.84
CA THR A 415 -12.64 -23.12 22.08
C THR A 415 -11.48 -23.59 22.93
N ARG A 416 -10.64 -24.48 22.39
CA ARG A 416 -9.48 -25.01 23.11
C ARG A 416 -8.61 -23.83 23.50
N GLN A 417 -8.50 -23.56 24.81
CA GLN A 417 -7.68 -22.48 25.32
C GLN A 417 -6.22 -22.77 24.93
N ALA A 418 -5.69 -21.99 23.99
CA ALA A 418 -4.33 -22.16 23.52
C ALA A 418 -3.36 -21.85 24.66
N PHE A 419 -2.44 -22.76 24.94
CA PHE A 419 -1.38 -22.58 25.93
C PHE A 419 -0.05 -23.08 25.36
N TYR A 420 1.02 -22.39 25.72
CA TYR A 420 2.39 -22.80 25.42
C TYR A 420 3.02 -23.41 26.68
N LEU A 421 3.69 -24.56 26.55
CA LEU A 421 4.28 -25.30 27.66
C LEU A 421 5.76 -25.61 27.42
N HIS A 422 6.64 -24.67 27.75
CA HIS A 422 8.07 -24.96 27.81
C HIS A 422 8.45 -25.56 29.18
N THR A 423 8.76 -26.87 29.24
CA THR A 423 9.16 -27.47 30.51
C THR A 423 10.61 -27.12 30.89
N THR A 424 10.77 -26.42 32.01
CA THR A 424 12.08 -26.01 32.57
C THR A 424 13.02 -27.19 32.78
N LYS A 425 14.33 -26.93 32.92
CA LYS A 425 15.33 -27.97 33.25
C LYS A 425 14.97 -28.67 34.57
N LEU A 426 14.60 -27.91 35.60
CA LEU A 426 14.14 -28.45 36.89
C LEU A 426 12.91 -29.38 36.73
N THR A 427 11.87 -28.97 35.99
CA THR A 427 10.68 -29.81 35.75
C THR A 427 10.98 -31.05 34.88
N ARG A 428 12.09 -31.09 34.14
CA ARG A 428 12.59 -32.32 33.49
C ARG A 428 13.34 -33.24 34.48
N ILE A 429 14.07 -32.67 35.43
CA ILE A 429 14.84 -33.39 36.46
C ILE A 429 13.92 -33.98 37.55
N ALA A 430 12.94 -33.20 38.05
CA ALA A 430 11.94 -33.62 39.03
C ALA A 430 11.17 -34.90 38.62
N ARG A 431 10.84 -35.01 37.31
CA ARG A 431 10.15 -36.18 36.74
C ARG A 431 11.03 -37.45 36.68
N ARG A 432 12.33 -37.35 36.95
CA ARG A 432 13.28 -38.46 37.05
C ARG A 432 13.59 -38.83 38.50
N LEU A 433 13.77 -37.83 39.37
CA LEU A 433 13.94 -38.00 40.82
C LEU A 433 12.71 -38.66 41.45
N CYS A 434 11.55 -38.04 41.31
CA CYS A 434 10.29 -38.48 41.90
C CYS A 434 9.56 -39.50 41.01
N ARG A 435 10.30 -40.45 40.40
CA ARG A 435 9.76 -41.44 39.45
C ARG A 435 8.85 -42.47 40.13
N ASP A 436 9.16 -42.76 41.40
CA ASP A 436 8.35 -43.47 42.38
C ASP A 436 6.96 -42.83 42.59
N ILE A 437 6.91 -41.52 42.84
CA ILE A 437 5.68 -40.76 43.10
C ILE A 437 4.91 -40.49 41.80
N LEU A 438 5.60 -40.07 40.74
CA LEU A 438 5.00 -39.71 39.44
C LEU A 438 4.45 -40.93 38.69
N ARG A 439 5.04 -42.12 38.88
CA ARG A 439 4.69 -43.38 38.20
C ARG A 439 4.45 -43.16 36.69
N PRO A 440 5.45 -42.72 35.91
CA PRO A 440 5.23 -42.20 34.54
C PRO A 440 4.54 -43.20 33.59
N TRP A 441 4.77 -44.50 33.74
CA TRP A 441 4.10 -45.57 32.98
C TRP A 441 2.60 -45.72 33.29
N HIS A 442 2.14 -45.19 34.42
CA HIS A 442 0.72 -45.07 34.79
C HIS A 442 0.18 -43.74 34.27
N ALA A 443 0.83 -42.61 34.62
CA ALA A 443 0.40 -41.27 34.20
C ALA A 443 0.24 -41.14 32.67
N ALA A 444 1.14 -41.73 31.87
CA ALA A 444 1.05 -41.72 30.41
C ALA A 444 -0.18 -42.45 29.82
N ARG A 445 -0.81 -43.36 30.58
CA ARG A 445 -2.03 -44.08 30.18
C ARG A 445 -3.31 -43.53 30.83
N HIS A 446 -3.19 -42.62 31.79
CA HIS A 446 -4.31 -42.00 32.51
C HIS A 446 -4.25 -40.46 32.43
N PRO A 447 -4.34 -39.85 31.22
CA PRO A 447 -4.12 -38.42 31.00
C PRO A 447 -5.15 -37.50 31.67
N TYR A 448 -6.28 -38.04 32.14
CA TYR A 448 -7.33 -37.30 32.84
C TYR A 448 -7.25 -37.45 34.38
N LEU A 449 -6.33 -38.25 34.90
CA LEU A 449 -6.14 -38.43 36.34
C LEU A 449 -5.19 -37.33 36.88
N PRO A 450 -5.58 -36.53 37.88
CA PRO A 450 -4.75 -35.43 38.37
C PRO A 450 -3.49 -35.97 39.08
N ILE A 451 -2.32 -35.53 38.62
CA ILE A 451 -1.03 -35.85 39.24
C ILE A 451 -0.83 -34.98 40.48
N ASN A 452 -0.41 -35.57 41.61
CA ASN A 452 -0.09 -34.83 42.84
C ASN A 452 1.20 -34.01 42.68
N SER A 453 1.07 -32.84 42.06
CA SER A 453 2.18 -31.92 41.80
C SER A 453 2.75 -31.25 43.06
N ALA A 454 2.03 -31.27 44.19
CA ALA A 454 2.51 -30.75 45.46
C ALA A 454 3.55 -31.71 46.07
N ALA A 455 3.22 -33.00 46.17
CA ALA A 455 4.14 -34.03 46.65
C ALA A 455 5.42 -34.11 45.79
N ILE A 456 5.27 -34.09 44.46
CA ILE A 456 6.42 -34.09 43.54
C ILE A 456 7.32 -32.86 43.72
N LYS A 457 6.75 -31.68 44.02
CA LYS A 457 7.56 -30.48 44.30
C LYS A 457 8.33 -30.62 45.61
N ALA A 458 7.65 -30.97 46.70
CA ALA A 458 8.26 -31.12 48.02
C ALA A 458 9.39 -32.17 48.03
N GLU A 459 9.12 -33.34 47.46
CA GLU A 459 10.11 -34.42 47.37
C GLU A 459 11.30 -34.03 46.47
N CYS A 460 11.03 -33.32 45.36
CA CYS A 460 12.09 -32.84 44.48
C CYS A 460 12.96 -31.79 45.16
N THR A 461 12.43 -30.94 46.05
CA THR A 461 13.25 -30.00 46.83
C THR A 461 14.07 -30.70 47.91
N ALA A 462 13.55 -31.76 48.53
CA ALA A 462 14.27 -32.54 49.54
C ALA A 462 15.42 -33.36 48.93
N ARG A 463 15.17 -34.10 47.84
CA ARG A 463 16.17 -34.99 47.20
C ARG A 463 17.15 -34.28 46.24
N LEU A 464 17.06 -32.97 46.06
CA LEU A 464 17.93 -32.26 45.11
C LEU A 464 19.42 -32.24 45.51
N PRO A 465 19.80 -31.98 46.79
CA PRO A 465 21.21 -31.88 47.18
C PRO A 465 21.96 -33.22 47.03
N GLU A 466 21.34 -34.32 47.48
CA GLU A 466 21.90 -35.69 47.38
C GLU A 466 22.13 -36.11 45.91
N ALA A 467 21.28 -35.62 45.00
CA ALA A 467 21.37 -35.91 43.57
C ALA A 467 22.37 -35.03 42.81
N SER A 468 22.94 -33.99 43.43
CA SER A 468 24.14 -33.30 42.93
C SER A 468 25.43 -34.07 43.28
N GLU A 469 25.48 -34.69 44.47
CA GLU A 469 26.60 -35.55 44.89
C GLU A 469 26.69 -36.83 44.04
N ASN A 470 25.54 -37.47 43.78
CA ASN A 470 25.45 -38.70 42.98
C ASN A 470 24.54 -38.51 41.74
N PRO A 471 25.08 -38.04 40.60
CA PRO A 471 24.28 -37.78 39.40
C PRO A 471 23.70 -39.08 38.81
N LEU A 472 22.38 -39.09 38.62
CA LEU A 472 21.62 -40.25 38.12
C LEU A 472 22.10 -40.72 36.73
N LEU A 473 22.88 -41.80 36.70
CA LEU A 473 23.40 -42.41 35.46
C LEU A 473 22.27 -42.81 34.50
N LEU A 474 22.19 -42.09 33.38
CA LEU A 474 21.22 -42.30 32.32
C LEU A 474 21.62 -43.51 31.46
N LYS A 475 21.29 -44.73 31.92
CA LYS A 475 21.31 -45.90 31.04
C LYS A 475 20.42 -45.63 29.82
N GLN A 476 21.04 -45.55 28.64
CA GLN A 476 20.35 -45.32 27.37
C GLN A 476 19.38 -46.48 27.12
N VAL A 477 18.09 -46.17 26.99
CA VAL A 477 17.06 -47.18 26.68
C VAL A 477 17.14 -47.51 25.20
N VAL A 478 18.00 -48.48 24.86
CA VAL A 478 18.07 -49.07 23.53
C VAL A 478 16.71 -49.67 23.18
N ARG A 479 16.08 -49.18 22.12
CA ARG A 479 14.84 -49.75 21.59
C ARG A 479 15.17 -50.98 20.75
N LYS A 480 14.36 -52.05 20.87
CA LYS A 480 14.43 -53.19 19.94
C LYS A 480 14.11 -52.70 18.51
N PRO A 481 14.78 -53.22 17.47
CA PRO A 481 14.45 -52.90 16.08
C PRO A 481 13.07 -53.48 15.70
N LEU A 482 12.46 -52.93 14.64
CA LEU A 482 11.12 -53.34 14.19
C LEU A 482 11.03 -54.84 13.86
N GLU A 483 12.07 -55.39 13.22
CA GLU A 483 12.22 -56.84 12.94
C GLU A 483 11.98 -57.71 14.19
N ALA A 484 12.59 -57.35 15.32
CA ALA A 484 12.46 -58.09 16.58
C ALA A 484 11.07 -57.92 17.25
N VAL A 485 10.24 -56.99 16.77
CA VAL A 485 8.84 -56.82 17.17
C VAL A 485 7.92 -57.62 16.24
N LEU A 486 8.19 -57.65 14.93
CA LEU A 486 7.45 -58.46 13.95
C LEU A 486 7.55 -59.95 14.30
N ARG A 487 8.77 -60.47 14.47
CA ARG A 487 9.04 -61.85 14.93
C ARG A 487 8.29 -62.21 16.22
N TYR A 488 8.12 -61.25 17.13
CA TYR A 488 7.40 -61.46 18.38
C TYR A 488 5.88 -61.55 18.16
N LEU A 489 5.32 -60.74 17.26
CA LEU A 489 3.89 -60.78 16.93
C LEU A 489 3.54 -62.04 16.12
N GLU A 490 4.40 -62.44 15.19
CA GLU A 490 4.26 -63.68 14.39
C GLU A 490 4.29 -64.94 15.27
N SER A 491 5.11 -64.95 16.32
CA SER A 491 5.16 -66.06 17.30
C SER A 491 4.06 -66.02 18.37
N HIS A 492 3.25 -64.95 18.42
CA HIS A 492 2.15 -64.80 19.38
C HIS A 492 0.86 -64.32 18.67
N PRO A 493 0.33 -65.10 17.69
CA PRO A 493 -0.86 -64.72 16.94
C PRO A 493 -2.10 -64.62 17.85
N CYS A 494 -2.91 -63.60 17.61
CA CYS A 494 -4.14 -63.37 18.38
C CYS A 494 -5.25 -64.33 17.91
N PRO A 495 -5.92 -65.09 18.79
CA PRO A 495 -7.00 -65.99 18.39
C PRO A 495 -8.21 -65.22 17.84
N PRO A 496 -8.91 -65.76 16.83
CA PRO A 496 -10.09 -65.12 16.25
C PRO A 496 -11.23 -65.02 17.28
N LYS A 497 -11.92 -63.88 17.29
CA LYS A 497 -13.12 -63.68 18.11
C LYS A 497 -14.35 -64.21 17.36
N PRO A 498 -15.31 -64.86 18.04
CA PRO A 498 -16.56 -65.29 17.42
C PRO A 498 -17.47 -64.09 17.09
N ASP A 499 -18.20 -64.18 15.98
CA ASP A 499 -19.16 -63.15 15.55
C ASP A 499 -20.44 -63.13 16.40
N PRO A 500 -21.02 -61.95 16.68
CA PRO A 500 -22.26 -61.82 17.42
C PRO A 500 -23.48 -62.17 16.55
N ALA A 501 -24.30 -63.12 17.01
CA ALA A 501 -25.55 -63.51 16.35
C ALA A 501 -26.60 -62.38 16.34
N LYS A 502 -27.47 -62.39 15.32
CA LYS A 502 -28.58 -61.43 15.16
C LYS A 502 -29.81 -61.87 15.97
N SER A 503 -30.39 -60.96 16.76
CA SER A 503 -31.70 -61.13 17.39
C SER A 503 -32.61 -59.92 17.11
N LEU A 504 -33.87 -60.16 16.77
CA LEU A 504 -34.87 -59.14 16.42
C LEU A 504 -35.81 -58.84 17.61
N SER A 505 -35.90 -57.58 18.05
CA SER A 505 -37.05 -57.09 18.83
C SER A 505 -37.19 -55.56 18.80
N SER A 506 -38.35 -55.11 18.31
CA SER A 506 -38.99 -53.79 18.44
C SER A 506 -38.41 -52.71 19.38
N SER A 507 -37.93 -51.62 18.77
CA SER A 507 -38.21 -50.20 19.10
C SER A 507 -38.64 -49.78 20.52
N LEU A 508 -37.85 -48.89 21.14
CA LEU A 508 -38.18 -47.44 21.12
C LEU A 508 -36.94 -46.55 21.33
N ASN A 509 -37.07 -45.27 20.96
CA ASN A 509 -35.97 -44.30 20.76
C ASN A 509 -35.04 -44.05 21.96
N ASN A 510 -33.72 -44.02 21.72
CA ASN A 510 -32.83 -43.03 22.36
C ASN A 510 -31.53 -42.74 21.56
N LEU A 511 -30.87 -41.62 21.87
CA LEU A 511 -29.85 -40.95 21.05
C LEU A 511 -28.45 -41.59 21.12
N THR A 512 -27.83 -41.87 19.96
CA THR A 512 -26.41 -42.28 19.83
C THR A 512 -25.79 -41.64 18.53
N PRO A 513 -24.48 -41.78 18.16
CA PRO A 513 -23.68 -40.60 17.79
C PRO A 513 -23.10 -40.60 16.36
N ALA A 514 -22.50 -39.46 15.97
CA ALA A 514 -21.99 -39.23 14.61
C ALA A 514 -20.66 -39.93 14.26
N LYS A 515 -20.62 -40.51 13.05
CA LYS A 515 -19.44 -40.67 12.17
C LYS A 515 -19.91 -40.37 10.74
N PHE A 516 -19.32 -39.43 9.99
CA PHE A 516 -18.03 -39.56 9.30
C PHE A 516 -17.98 -40.76 8.34
N THR A 517 -18.36 -40.49 7.09
CA THR A 517 -18.05 -41.29 5.89
C THR A 517 -16.58 -41.13 5.49
N PRO A 518 -16.00 -42.07 4.71
CA PRO A 518 -14.56 -42.10 4.44
C PRO A 518 -14.12 -41.06 3.40
N VAL A 519 -12.93 -40.50 3.59
CA VAL A 519 -12.21 -39.75 2.55
C VAL A 519 -11.59 -40.74 1.58
N ILE A 520 -12.01 -40.72 0.31
CA ILE A 520 -11.39 -41.51 -0.75
C ILE A 520 -10.10 -40.82 -1.19
N ASN A 521 -8.99 -41.56 -1.18
CA ASN A 521 -7.69 -41.09 -1.63
C ASN A 521 -7.55 -41.28 -3.15
N ASN A 522 -8.08 -40.33 -3.94
CA ASN A 522 -7.81 -40.23 -5.37
C ASN A 522 -6.86 -39.05 -5.62
N GLY A 523 -5.66 -39.34 -6.13
CA GLY A 523 -4.75 -38.30 -6.63
C GLY A 523 -5.29 -37.70 -7.93
N SER A 524 -5.26 -36.37 -8.05
CA SER A 524 -5.65 -35.68 -9.28
C SER A 524 -4.54 -35.79 -10.33
N PRO A 525 -4.85 -36.23 -11.57
CA PRO A 525 -3.86 -36.29 -12.65
C PRO A 525 -3.58 -34.89 -13.22
N THR A 526 -2.37 -34.73 -13.77
CA THR A 526 -2.02 -33.64 -14.69
C THR A 526 -2.68 -33.85 -16.05
N ILE A 527 -3.26 -32.79 -16.66
CA ILE A 527 -3.06 -32.38 -18.08
C ILE A 527 -3.92 -31.14 -18.42
N LEU A 528 -3.53 -30.44 -19.48
CA LEU A 528 -4.07 -29.15 -19.95
C LEU A 528 -5.54 -29.23 -20.40
N GLY A 529 -6.29 -28.12 -20.23
CA GLY A 529 -7.71 -28.01 -20.62
C GLY A 529 -8.21 -26.57 -20.83
N LYS A 530 -7.73 -25.92 -21.90
CA LYS A 530 -8.07 -24.58 -22.43
C LYS A 530 -9.27 -23.81 -21.81
N ARG A 531 -9.02 -22.58 -21.34
CA ARG A 531 -9.93 -21.42 -21.44
C ARG A 531 -9.13 -20.15 -21.77
N SER A 532 -9.79 -19.15 -22.35
CA SER A 532 -9.16 -18.02 -23.06
C SER A 532 -8.33 -17.07 -22.18
N TYR A 533 -7.40 -16.38 -22.83
CA TYR A 533 -6.60 -15.28 -22.30
C TYR A 533 -7.04 -14.00 -23.01
N GLU A 534 -7.71 -13.09 -22.30
CA GLU A 534 -8.05 -11.76 -22.79
C GLU A 534 -8.03 -10.76 -21.62
N GLN A 535 -7.44 -9.58 -21.85
CA GLN A 535 -7.64 -8.33 -21.10
C GLN A 535 -7.61 -8.35 -19.55
N HIS A 536 -6.46 -8.02 -18.96
CA HIS A 536 -6.32 -6.83 -18.08
C HIS A 536 -4.87 -6.57 -17.64
N ASN A 537 -4.01 -6.09 -18.55
CA ASN A 537 -2.71 -5.48 -18.22
C ASN A 537 -2.83 -3.94 -18.27
N GLY A 538 -3.23 -3.32 -17.15
CA GLY A 538 -3.24 -1.86 -17.01
C GLY A 538 -1.93 -1.35 -16.39
N MET A 539 -1.12 -0.64 -17.17
CA MET A 539 0.22 -0.16 -16.76
C MET A 539 0.22 1.37 -16.56
N ASP A 540 -0.31 1.86 -15.44
CA ASP A 540 -0.31 3.30 -15.10
C ASP A 540 0.96 3.75 -14.35
N GLY A 541 2.00 4.06 -15.12
CA GLY A 541 3.25 4.66 -14.60
C GLY A 541 3.15 6.17 -14.38
N ASN A 542 2.82 6.61 -13.16
CA ASN A 542 2.67 8.04 -12.84
C ASN A 542 4.03 8.76 -12.63
N MET A 543 4.69 9.15 -13.73
CA MET A 543 5.86 10.02 -13.70
C MET A 543 5.47 11.47 -13.33
N LYS A 544 5.62 11.84 -12.05
CA LYS A 544 5.49 13.23 -11.60
C LYS A 544 6.63 14.10 -12.16
N LYS A 545 6.39 14.77 -13.29
CA LYS A 545 7.31 15.75 -13.87
C LYS A 545 7.61 16.87 -12.87
N ARG A 546 8.90 17.07 -12.56
CA ARG A 546 9.40 18.17 -11.74
C ARG A 546 9.31 19.47 -12.53
N LEU A 547 8.36 20.35 -12.20
CA LEU A 547 8.25 21.66 -12.84
C LEU A 547 9.35 22.61 -12.33
N LEU A 548 10.22 23.04 -13.25
CA LEU A 548 11.08 24.21 -13.08
C LEU A 548 10.23 25.48 -13.24
N MET A 549 10.46 26.49 -12.40
CA MET A 549 9.87 27.82 -12.58
C MET A 549 10.91 28.83 -13.11
N PRO A 550 10.55 29.71 -14.06
CA PRO A 550 11.45 30.76 -14.53
C PRO A 550 11.65 31.88 -13.49
N SER A 551 12.84 32.49 -13.48
CA SER A 551 13.15 33.62 -12.61
C SER A 551 12.76 34.97 -13.23
N ARG A 552 12.11 35.83 -12.45
CA ARG A 552 12.21 37.30 -12.54
C ARG A 552 12.26 37.84 -11.12
N GLY A 553 13.29 38.63 -10.79
CA GLY A 553 13.64 38.95 -9.41
C GLY A 553 13.41 40.40 -8.98
N THR A 554 13.35 40.61 -7.67
CA THR A 554 13.49 41.90 -6.99
C THR A 554 14.36 41.72 -5.73
N LYS A 555 15.23 42.71 -5.46
CA LYS A 555 16.01 42.84 -4.21
C LYS A 555 15.15 43.60 -3.17
N PRO A 556 15.29 43.42 -1.83
CA PRO A 556 16.51 43.88 -1.13
C PRO A 556 16.94 43.19 0.21
N LYS A 557 18.27 43.27 0.48
CA LYS A 557 18.98 43.58 1.75
C LYS A 557 18.71 42.83 3.09
N LEU A 558 19.83 42.57 3.79
CA LEU A 558 20.01 42.35 5.26
C LEU A 558 19.48 41.01 5.83
N ALA A 559 20.08 40.38 6.87
CA ALA A 559 21.41 40.46 7.48
C ALA A 559 21.65 39.27 8.47
N ALA A 560 22.88 39.14 8.99
CA ALA A 560 23.40 38.12 9.95
C ALA A 560 23.55 36.68 9.38
N GLN A 561 24.65 35.92 9.57
CA GLN A 561 25.48 35.58 10.76
C GLN A 561 24.74 34.65 11.76
N TRP A 562 25.34 33.56 12.27
CA TRP A 562 26.76 33.15 12.35
C TRP A 562 27.02 31.65 12.04
N GLU A 563 28.20 31.40 11.47
CA GLU A 563 29.16 30.28 11.61
C GLU A 563 28.78 28.79 11.86
N ILE A 564 29.59 27.95 11.21
CA ILE A 564 29.83 26.53 11.51
C ILE A 564 31.24 26.42 12.09
N ILE A 565 31.43 25.67 13.18
CA ILE A 565 32.77 25.31 13.69
C ILE A 565 33.12 23.88 13.23
N PRO A 566 34.10 23.69 12.32
CA PRO A 566 34.58 22.36 11.93
C PRO A 566 35.75 21.93 12.84
N ASN A 567 35.62 20.79 13.51
CA ASN A 567 36.74 20.22 14.26
C ASN A 567 37.55 19.29 13.36
N LYS A 568 38.81 19.65 13.08
CA LYS A 568 39.75 18.88 12.24
C LYS A 568 40.43 17.77 13.04
N SER A 569 40.98 16.79 12.33
CA SER A 569 42.37 16.27 12.41
C SER A 569 42.44 14.76 12.02
N PRO A 570 43.62 14.19 11.67
CA PRO A 570 43.87 13.83 10.26
C PRO A 570 44.52 12.42 10.12
N ILE A 571 45.51 12.26 9.21
CA ILE A 571 46.43 11.10 9.03
C ILE A 571 45.75 9.91 8.30
N ASN A 572 46.21 9.39 7.15
CA ASN A 572 47.34 9.69 6.22
C ASN A 572 46.85 9.35 4.78
N SER A 573 47.26 9.98 3.65
CA SER A 573 48.54 9.82 2.89
C SER A 573 49.02 8.36 2.73
N TRP A 574 49.64 7.85 1.66
CA TRP A 574 50.35 8.32 0.45
C TRP A 574 49.67 7.68 -0.81
N TRP A 575 49.97 7.88 -2.12
CA TRP A 575 50.81 8.73 -3.02
C TRP A 575 50.15 8.56 -4.45
N ILE A 576 50.09 9.48 -5.45
CA ILE A 576 51.01 10.38 -6.19
C ILE A 576 51.34 9.90 -7.64
N HIS A 577 51.46 10.87 -8.58
CA HIS A 577 51.84 10.82 -10.01
C HIS A 577 50.86 10.18 -11.02
N ALA A 578 50.74 10.63 -12.28
CA ALA A 578 51.21 11.83 -13.04
C ALA A 578 50.28 11.99 -14.29
N SER A 579 49.82 13.15 -14.79
CA SER A 579 50.44 14.43 -15.22
C SER A 579 50.91 14.49 -16.69
N SER A 580 50.21 15.26 -17.53
CA SER A 580 50.68 16.14 -18.63
C SER A 580 49.46 16.95 -19.14
N GLU A 581 49.43 18.30 -19.07
CA GLU A 581 49.98 19.30 -20.03
C GLU A 581 49.00 19.61 -21.20
N LYS A 582 48.84 20.86 -21.73
CA LYS A 582 49.49 22.16 -21.43
C LYS A 582 48.61 23.37 -21.85
N GLU A 583 49.23 24.55 -22.00
CA GLU A 583 48.74 25.88 -22.46
C GLU A 583 47.97 26.64 -21.34
N GLU A 584 48.46 27.74 -20.73
CA GLU A 584 49.19 28.96 -21.20
C GLU A 584 48.25 29.82 -22.09
N ASP A 585 47.61 30.86 -21.53
CA ASP A 585 48.02 32.30 -21.52
C ASP A 585 47.55 33.04 -22.81
N GLU A 586 47.29 34.35 -22.86
CA GLU A 586 47.57 35.51 -21.98
C GLU A 586 46.54 36.65 -22.21
N LEU A 587 46.50 37.67 -21.33
CA LEU A 587 45.88 39.03 -21.47
C LEU A 587 44.33 39.11 -21.60
N ASP A 588 43.62 40.05 -20.96
CA ASP A 588 43.97 41.21 -20.10
C ASP A 588 42.95 41.32 -18.93
#